data_AF-A0A920ANC4-F1
#
_entry.id   AF-A0A920ANC4-F1
#
_cell.length_a   1.000
_cell.length_b   1.000
_cell.length_c   1.000
_cell.angle_alpha   90.00
_cell.angle_beta   90.00
_cell.angle_gamma   90.00
#
_symmetry.space_group_name_H-M   'P 1'
#
loop_
_entity.id
_entity.type
_entity.pdbx_description
1 polymer ?
#
loop_
_entity_poly.entity_id
_entity_poly.type
_entity_poly.pdbx_seq_one_letter_code
_entity_poly.pdbx_strand_id
1 'polypeptide(L)'
;MKKTLIVSIIFLFLLTSCTQQDVVKNQPKELLYVWLHDVGFEDPNFLAVINADSESENYGELVDTIPVFETVGMAHHTPIFLPSSGLIYANDFHNSHTYIYETSNPLKPKLSKSFGKIKEYSFPHSYSELPNGNIISTFQTKGGINTVGGLVEFSPEGKYLRSSDAEIQEEPVFLRPYGIVLVPKLNRIITTNYDMHETDNSYHIQIWDMKTLERLHTIRLPKTENMIIDQNPFEGRLLSDGKTVLFQTFSCGLYMLNSLDQNIPKISYVHHFAEGPFCSLPVRLENYWIQTIASDTGGFNGVVVLDITDPTNPIEVDRLDTGEDYGTHWLSPNRSGDKIVLTGFFKELERRVMVLDFNKTTGEISVDESFGISDDKEPGFRLDREVWPHGQTGAAMAHGAIYWPAADPDWKAAE
;
A
#
# COMPACT_ATOMS: atom_id res chain seq x y z
N MET A 1 -34.02 -73.89 -37.06
CA MET A 1 -32.97 -72.86 -37.24
C MET A 1 -33.58 -71.47 -37.06
N LYS A 2 -33.39 -70.85 -35.89
CA LYS A 2 -33.57 -69.41 -35.68
C LYS A 2 -32.41 -68.96 -34.79
N LYS A 3 -31.56 -68.09 -35.34
CA LYS A 3 -30.45 -67.43 -34.66
C LYS A 3 -31.02 -66.26 -33.87
N THR A 4 -30.66 -66.12 -32.60
CA THR A 4 -30.89 -64.88 -31.84
C THR A 4 -29.53 -64.26 -31.55
N LEU A 5 -29.39 -63.01 -32.00
CA LEU A 5 -28.19 -62.21 -32.09
C LEU A 5 -27.87 -61.59 -30.73
N ILE A 6 -26.65 -61.79 -30.23
CA ILE A 6 -26.12 -61.07 -29.06
C ILE A 6 -25.55 -59.74 -29.56
N VAL A 7 -26.15 -58.62 -29.15
CA VAL A 7 -25.63 -57.27 -29.41
C VAL A 7 -24.70 -56.90 -28.26
N SER A 8 -23.41 -56.76 -28.54
CA SER A 8 -22.44 -56.14 -27.63
C SER A 8 -22.50 -54.63 -27.78
N ILE A 9 -22.81 -53.91 -26.70
CA ILE A 9 -22.72 -52.46 -26.63
C ILE A 9 -21.28 -52.12 -26.25
N ILE A 10 -20.53 -51.57 -27.21
CA ILE A 10 -19.21 -50.96 -26.97
C ILE A 10 -19.45 -49.52 -26.55
N PHE A 11 -19.16 -49.19 -25.29
CA PHE A 11 -19.16 -47.82 -24.78
C PHE A 11 -17.84 -47.16 -25.20
N LEU A 12 -17.89 -46.23 -26.14
CA LEU A 12 -16.74 -45.42 -26.56
C LEU A 12 -16.60 -44.24 -25.58
N PHE A 13 -15.62 -44.30 -24.68
CA PHE A 13 -15.21 -43.14 -23.88
C PHE A 13 -14.39 -42.19 -24.77
N LEU A 14 -15.03 -41.12 -25.25
CA LEU A 14 -14.32 -39.98 -25.86
C LEU A 14 -13.78 -39.10 -24.73
N LEU A 15 -12.45 -39.10 -24.58
CA LEU A 15 -11.72 -38.27 -23.64
C LEU A 15 -11.83 -36.79 -24.03
N THR A 16 -12.46 -35.99 -23.18
CA THR A 16 -12.42 -34.52 -23.21
C THR A 16 -11.08 -34.04 -22.66
N SER A 17 -10.06 -33.95 -23.52
CA SER A 17 -8.73 -33.42 -23.15
C SER A 17 -8.43 -32.03 -23.70
N CYS A 18 -9.39 -31.34 -24.33
CA CYS A 18 -9.17 -30.00 -24.89
C CYS A 18 -9.53 -28.84 -23.93
N THR A 19 -10.31 -29.04 -22.88
CA THR A 19 -10.79 -27.93 -22.03
C THR A 19 -9.82 -27.47 -20.94
N GLN A 20 -8.95 -28.35 -20.45
CA GLN A 20 -8.06 -27.99 -19.34
C GLN A 20 -6.82 -27.20 -19.78
N GLN A 21 -6.40 -27.35 -21.04
CA GLN A 21 -5.22 -26.67 -21.57
C GLN A 21 -5.50 -25.23 -22.00
N ASP A 22 -6.71 -24.94 -22.49
CA ASP A 22 -7.15 -23.58 -22.84
C ASP A 22 -7.46 -22.73 -21.60
N VAL A 23 -8.00 -23.33 -20.53
CA VAL A 23 -8.29 -22.62 -19.27
C VAL A 23 -7.01 -22.15 -18.56
N VAL A 24 -5.91 -22.91 -18.64
CA VAL A 24 -4.61 -22.50 -18.07
C VAL A 24 -3.93 -21.42 -18.89
N LYS A 25 -4.23 -21.33 -20.20
CA LYS A 25 -3.58 -20.37 -21.11
C LYS A 25 -4.17 -18.96 -21.03
N ASN A 26 -5.39 -18.81 -20.50
CA ASN A 26 -6.14 -17.56 -20.40
C ASN A 26 -6.28 -17.02 -18.97
N GLN A 27 -5.55 -17.56 -17.98
CA GLN A 27 -5.53 -16.94 -16.65
C GLN A 27 -4.60 -15.73 -16.65
N PRO A 28 -5.00 -14.63 -16.00
CA PRO A 28 -4.17 -13.45 -15.91
C PRO A 28 -2.90 -13.76 -15.11
N LYS A 29 -1.77 -13.32 -15.64
CA LYS A 29 -0.45 -13.50 -14.99
C LYS A 29 -0.17 -12.46 -13.92
N GLU A 30 -0.91 -11.37 -13.93
CA GLU A 30 -0.82 -10.28 -12.98
C GLU A 30 -2.23 -9.87 -12.53
N LEU A 31 -2.36 -9.61 -11.23
CA LEU A 31 -3.60 -9.23 -10.58
C LEU A 31 -3.33 -8.03 -9.68
N LEU A 32 -4.37 -7.24 -9.47
CA LEU A 32 -4.38 -6.16 -8.51
C LEU A 32 -5.40 -6.50 -7.42
N TYR A 33 -4.94 -6.52 -6.16
CA TYR A 33 -5.80 -6.58 -5.00
C TYR A 33 -6.03 -5.17 -4.48
N VAL A 34 -7.30 -4.77 -4.39
CA VAL A 34 -7.68 -3.44 -3.93
C VAL A 34 -8.57 -3.59 -2.70
N TRP A 35 -8.27 -2.84 -1.64
CA TRP A 35 -9.01 -2.83 -0.40
C TRP A 35 -10.00 -1.67 -0.38
N LEU A 36 -11.29 -1.99 -0.22
CA LEU A 36 -12.38 -1.04 -0.39
C LEU A 36 -13.32 -1.03 0.81
N HIS A 37 -13.93 0.14 1.02
CA HIS A 37 -15.09 0.33 1.89
C HIS A 37 -16.25 0.92 1.10
N ASP A 38 -17.47 0.70 1.59
CA ASP A 38 -18.66 1.40 1.10
C ASP A 38 -18.59 2.89 1.43
N VAL A 39 -18.96 3.75 0.47
CA VAL A 39 -18.95 5.21 0.63
C VAL A 39 -19.86 5.67 1.78
N GLY A 40 -20.97 4.95 2.02
CA GLY A 40 -21.91 5.25 3.10
C GLY A 40 -21.51 4.72 4.47
N PHE A 41 -20.51 3.83 4.55
CA PHE A 41 -20.23 3.00 5.72
C PHE A 41 -21.46 2.25 6.24
N GLU A 42 -22.31 1.77 5.33
CA GLU A 42 -23.49 0.94 5.63
C GLU A 42 -23.23 -0.53 5.27
N ASP A 43 -22.43 -0.76 4.23
CA ASP A 43 -22.14 -2.08 3.65
C ASP A 43 -20.71 -2.57 3.98
N PRO A 44 -20.45 -3.89 3.89
CA PRO A 44 -19.18 -4.49 4.28
C PRO A 44 -17.98 -3.94 3.49
N ASN A 45 -16.83 -3.85 4.17
CA ASN A 45 -15.55 -3.70 3.47
C ASN A 45 -15.26 -4.97 2.67
N PHE A 46 -14.49 -4.84 1.59
CA PHE A 46 -14.15 -5.98 0.75
C PHE A 46 -12.84 -5.82 -0.01
N LEU A 47 -12.23 -6.97 -0.33
CA LEU A 47 -11.07 -7.05 -1.22
C LEU A 47 -11.57 -7.31 -2.65
N ALA A 48 -11.29 -6.42 -3.59
CA ALA A 48 -11.51 -6.67 -5.01
C ALA A 48 -10.27 -7.30 -5.63
N VAL A 49 -10.49 -8.23 -6.55
CA VAL A 49 -9.45 -8.82 -7.41
C VAL A 49 -9.69 -8.33 -8.82
N ILE A 50 -8.75 -7.56 -9.36
CA ILE A 50 -8.84 -6.97 -10.70
C ILE A 50 -7.75 -7.59 -11.56
N ASN A 51 -8.06 -7.91 -12.82
CA ASN A 51 -7.08 -8.37 -13.78
C ASN A 51 -6.10 -7.25 -14.13
N ALA A 52 -4.81 -7.45 -13.88
CA ALA A 52 -3.76 -6.49 -14.15
C ALA A 52 -2.73 -7.00 -15.16
N ASP A 53 -3.04 -8.07 -15.90
CA ASP A 53 -2.21 -8.56 -16.99
C ASP A 53 -2.44 -7.69 -18.24
N SER A 54 -1.48 -6.82 -18.58
CA SER A 54 -1.59 -5.89 -19.71
C SER A 54 -1.71 -6.58 -21.07
N GLU A 55 -1.34 -7.86 -21.16
CA GLU A 55 -1.47 -8.67 -22.38
C GLU A 55 -2.82 -9.41 -22.46
N SER A 56 -3.66 -9.30 -21.43
CA SER A 56 -4.98 -9.93 -21.39
C SER A 56 -6.04 -9.07 -22.07
N GLU A 57 -6.95 -9.70 -22.81
CA GLU A 57 -8.14 -9.02 -23.38
C GLU A 57 -9.05 -8.42 -22.30
N ASN A 58 -9.03 -8.99 -21.09
CA ASN A 58 -9.81 -8.52 -19.93
C ASN A 58 -9.00 -7.61 -18.98
N TYR A 59 -8.00 -6.88 -19.48
CA TYR A 59 -7.16 -6.01 -18.66
C TYR A 59 -7.99 -4.91 -17.98
N GLY A 60 -7.91 -4.83 -16.65
CA GLY A 60 -8.72 -3.95 -15.83
C GLY A 60 -10.14 -4.43 -15.55
N GLU A 61 -10.50 -5.68 -15.91
CA GLU A 61 -11.79 -6.25 -15.51
C GLU A 61 -11.78 -6.87 -14.11
N LEU A 62 -12.94 -6.83 -13.45
CA LEU A 62 -13.16 -7.44 -12.13
C LEU A 62 -13.17 -8.96 -12.23
N VAL A 63 -12.36 -9.63 -11.43
CA VAL A 63 -12.27 -11.09 -11.33
C VAL A 63 -13.13 -11.63 -10.19
N ASP A 64 -13.01 -11.06 -8.98
CA ASP A 64 -13.73 -11.50 -7.78
C ASP A 64 -13.82 -10.39 -6.74
N THR A 65 -14.69 -10.56 -5.74
CA THR A 65 -14.77 -9.71 -4.55
C THR A 65 -14.99 -10.53 -3.30
N ILE A 66 -14.25 -10.22 -2.24
CA ILE A 66 -14.26 -10.97 -0.98
C ILE A 66 -14.65 -10.01 0.16
N PRO A 67 -15.93 -9.98 0.57
CA PRO A 67 -16.39 -9.12 1.66
C PRO A 67 -16.04 -9.68 3.04
N VAL A 68 -15.97 -8.77 4.01
CA VAL A 68 -15.86 -9.08 5.44
C VAL A 68 -17.01 -8.42 6.20
N PHE A 69 -17.47 -9.08 7.24
CA PHE A 69 -18.73 -8.70 7.91
C PHE A 69 -18.54 -8.41 9.40
N GLU A 70 -17.32 -8.52 9.92
CA GLU A 70 -17.02 -8.29 11.33
C GLU A 70 -17.17 -6.82 11.72
N THR A 71 -16.82 -5.90 10.83
CA THR A 71 -16.96 -4.45 11.01
C THR A 71 -17.34 -3.77 9.71
N VAL A 72 -17.91 -2.57 9.82
CA VAL A 72 -18.13 -1.64 8.72
C VAL A 72 -17.43 -0.33 9.07
N GLY A 73 -16.51 0.12 8.23
CA GLY A 73 -15.66 1.25 8.54
C GLY A 73 -14.62 1.54 7.46
N MET A 74 -13.62 2.36 7.79
CA MET A 74 -12.65 2.82 6.79
C MET A 74 -11.64 1.74 6.45
N ALA A 75 -11.87 1.04 5.35
CA ALA A 75 -10.83 0.28 4.67
C ALA A 75 -9.67 1.23 4.33
N HIS A 76 -8.50 0.95 4.88
CA HIS A 76 -7.38 1.89 4.84
C HIS A 76 -6.11 1.24 4.27
N HIS A 77 -5.15 0.86 5.09
CA HIS A 77 -3.87 0.34 4.64
C HIS A 77 -3.86 -1.18 4.39
N THR A 78 -3.04 -1.53 3.40
CA THR A 78 -2.44 -2.86 3.22
C THR A 78 -0.91 -2.70 3.28
N PRO A 79 -0.09 -3.79 3.29
CA PRO A 79 1.31 -3.65 2.88
C PRO A 79 1.41 -2.98 1.51
N ILE A 80 2.50 -2.27 1.20
CA ILE A 80 2.74 -1.74 -0.16
C ILE A 80 3.21 -2.85 -1.13
N PHE A 81 3.83 -3.88 -0.57
CA PHE A 81 4.28 -5.06 -1.29
C PHE A 81 3.62 -6.29 -0.67
N LEU A 82 3.05 -7.16 -1.50
CA LEU A 82 2.48 -8.42 -1.01
C LEU A 82 3.59 -9.22 -0.28
N PRO A 83 3.40 -9.57 1.02
CA PRO A 83 4.36 -10.37 1.75
C PRO A 83 4.66 -11.70 1.06
N SER A 84 5.88 -12.21 1.21
CA SER A 84 6.31 -13.49 0.61
C SER A 84 5.49 -14.70 1.07
N SER A 85 4.83 -14.60 2.23
CA SER A 85 3.84 -15.58 2.71
C SER A 85 2.57 -15.66 1.85
N GLY A 86 2.31 -14.67 0.99
CA GLY A 86 1.05 -14.53 0.27
C GLY A 86 -0.14 -14.12 1.14
N LEU A 87 0.13 -13.56 2.33
CA LEU A 87 -0.89 -13.10 3.27
C LEU A 87 -1.04 -11.57 3.20
N ILE A 88 -2.23 -11.10 2.83
CA ILE A 88 -2.56 -9.68 2.77
C ILE A 88 -3.15 -9.25 4.11
N TYR A 89 -2.48 -8.33 4.79
CA TYR A 89 -3.03 -7.64 5.95
C TYR A 89 -3.79 -6.42 5.45
N ALA A 90 -5.02 -6.23 5.90
CA ALA A 90 -5.85 -5.09 5.50
C ALA A 90 -6.60 -4.56 6.73
N ASN A 91 -6.48 -3.26 7.03
CA ASN A 91 -7.12 -2.71 8.22
C ASN A 91 -8.43 -1.97 7.92
N ASP A 92 -9.31 -2.02 8.91
CA ASP A 92 -10.37 -1.05 9.12
C ASP A 92 -9.89 -0.08 10.20
N PHE A 93 -9.60 1.16 9.80
CA PHE A 93 -9.04 2.17 10.68
C PHE A 93 -10.04 2.56 11.78
N HIS A 94 -11.28 2.90 11.41
CA HIS A 94 -12.31 3.34 12.36
C HIS A 94 -12.56 2.32 13.48
N ASN A 95 -12.55 1.03 13.14
CA ASN A 95 -12.89 -0.03 14.10
C ASN A 95 -11.69 -0.72 14.76
N SER A 96 -10.46 -0.27 14.50
CA SER A 96 -9.25 -0.92 14.99
C SER A 96 -9.21 -2.42 14.67
N HIS A 97 -9.54 -2.78 13.43
CA HIS A 97 -9.65 -4.17 12.99
C HIS A 97 -8.66 -4.49 11.88
N THR A 98 -8.21 -5.73 11.83
CA THR A 98 -7.31 -6.26 10.79
C THR A 98 -7.88 -7.55 10.23
N TYR A 99 -7.85 -7.65 8.91
CA TYR A 99 -8.24 -8.82 8.12
C TYR A 99 -6.99 -9.40 7.45
N ILE A 100 -6.88 -10.73 7.40
CA ILE A 100 -5.78 -11.43 6.74
C ILE A 100 -6.34 -12.33 5.64
N TYR A 101 -6.02 -12.02 4.40
CA TYR A 101 -6.38 -12.85 3.25
C TYR A 101 -5.21 -13.73 2.82
N GLU A 102 -5.47 -15.01 2.58
CA GLU A 102 -4.53 -15.88 1.87
C GLU A 102 -4.71 -15.80 0.35
N THR A 103 -3.61 -15.78 -0.38
CA THR A 103 -3.58 -15.69 -1.86
C THR A 103 -3.06 -16.97 -2.52
N SER A 104 -3.13 -18.10 -1.82
CA SER A 104 -2.72 -19.42 -2.34
C SER A 104 -3.43 -19.79 -3.66
N ASN A 105 -4.68 -19.33 -3.82
CA ASN A 105 -5.31 -19.15 -5.12
C ASN A 105 -5.43 -17.63 -5.41
N PRO A 106 -4.63 -17.08 -6.33
CA PRO A 106 -4.55 -15.65 -6.51
C PRO A 106 -5.83 -15.04 -7.12
N LEU A 107 -6.58 -15.83 -7.91
CA LEU A 107 -7.85 -15.39 -8.50
C LEU A 107 -9.00 -15.38 -7.50
N LYS A 108 -8.88 -16.11 -6.39
CA LYS A 108 -9.90 -16.24 -5.35
C LYS A 108 -9.25 -16.28 -3.96
N PRO A 109 -8.71 -15.14 -3.50
CA PRO A 109 -8.21 -15.02 -2.13
C PRO A 109 -9.28 -15.43 -1.12
N LYS A 110 -8.86 -15.83 0.07
CA LYS A 110 -9.79 -16.20 1.14
C LYS A 110 -9.42 -15.50 2.43
N LEU A 111 -10.43 -15.06 3.16
CA LEU A 111 -10.22 -14.61 4.52
C LEU A 111 -9.75 -15.80 5.37
N SER A 112 -8.51 -15.73 5.84
CA SER A 112 -7.89 -16.74 6.70
C SER A 112 -8.13 -16.44 8.18
N LYS A 113 -8.14 -15.15 8.54
CA LYS A 113 -8.23 -14.68 9.91
C LYS A 113 -8.65 -13.20 9.96
N SER A 114 -9.26 -12.79 11.06
CA SER A 114 -9.49 -11.41 11.42
C SER A 114 -9.24 -11.21 12.92
N PHE A 115 -8.90 -9.99 13.33
CA PHE A 115 -8.77 -9.63 14.74
C PHE A 115 -8.97 -8.13 14.96
N GLY A 116 -9.55 -7.76 16.11
CA GLY A 116 -9.70 -6.37 16.54
C GLY A 116 -8.45 -5.84 17.24
N LYS A 117 -8.64 -5.03 18.29
CA LYS A 117 -7.56 -4.52 19.13
C LYS A 117 -6.66 -5.65 19.66
N ILE A 118 -5.36 -5.38 19.70
CA ILE A 118 -4.36 -6.32 20.22
C ILE A 118 -3.77 -5.76 21.50
N LYS A 119 -3.96 -6.49 22.61
CA LYS A 119 -3.68 -5.97 23.96
C LYS A 119 -4.41 -4.63 24.15
N GLU A 120 -3.66 -3.56 24.41
CA GLU A 120 -4.17 -2.20 24.57
C GLU A 120 -4.01 -1.35 23.30
N TYR A 121 -3.31 -1.86 22.29
CA TYR A 121 -3.05 -1.12 21.05
C TYR A 121 -4.30 -1.08 20.17
N SER A 122 -4.58 0.10 19.61
CA SER A 122 -5.72 0.39 18.74
C SER A 122 -5.26 1.13 17.49
N PHE A 123 -6.10 1.15 16.46
CA PHE A 123 -5.85 1.83 15.19
C PHE A 123 -4.55 1.35 14.51
N PRO A 124 -4.47 0.05 14.13
CA PRO A 124 -3.37 -0.42 13.29
C PRO A 124 -3.36 0.32 11.97
N HIS A 125 -2.17 0.58 11.44
CA HIS A 125 -2.00 1.39 10.24
C HIS A 125 -1.11 0.71 9.21
N SER A 126 0.19 0.97 9.19
CA SER A 126 1.09 0.42 8.17
C SER A 126 1.53 -0.99 8.53
N TYR A 127 1.75 -1.82 7.51
CA TYR A 127 2.20 -3.20 7.64
C TYR A 127 3.45 -3.42 6.79
N SER A 128 4.42 -4.19 7.28
CA SER A 128 5.60 -4.57 6.52
C SER A 128 6.10 -5.96 6.89
N GLU A 129 6.52 -6.73 5.90
CA GLU A 129 7.19 -8.01 6.11
C GLU A 129 8.65 -7.79 6.52
N LEU A 130 9.00 -8.31 7.69
CA LEU A 130 10.37 -8.38 8.20
C LEU A 130 11.16 -9.47 7.46
N PRO A 131 12.51 -9.40 7.44
CA PRO A 131 13.36 -10.40 6.77
C PRO A 131 13.17 -11.85 7.26
N ASN A 132 12.65 -12.04 8.46
CA ASN A 132 12.33 -13.36 9.02
C ASN A 132 10.92 -13.87 8.64
N GLY A 133 10.17 -13.14 7.81
CA GLY A 133 8.81 -13.45 7.37
C GLY A 133 7.70 -12.95 8.31
N ASN A 134 8.04 -12.45 9.50
CA ASN A 134 7.07 -11.87 10.42
C ASN A 134 6.52 -10.55 9.88
N ILE A 135 5.35 -10.12 10.37
CA ILE A 135 4.75 -8.84 10.01
C ILE A 135 4.94 -7.85 11.16
N ILE A 136 5.49 -6.68 10.88
CA ILE A 136 5.52 -5.55 11.81
C ILE A 136 4.43 -4.55 11.40
N SER A 137 3.72 -3.99 12.39
CA SER A 137 2.71 -2.96 12.16
C SER A 137 2.78 -1.83 13.18
N THR A 138 2.44 -0.63 12.74
CA THR A 138 2.24 0.55 13.59
C THR A 138 0.81 0.61 14.11
N PHE A 139 0.64 1.08 15.34
CA PHE A 139 -0.65 1.37 15.95
C PHE A 139 -0.63 2.81 16.46
N GLN A 140 -1.68 3.59 16.18
CA GLN A 140 -1.68 5.02 16.53
C GLN A 140 -1.77 5.26 18.04
N THR A 141 -2.49 4.39 18.77
CA THR A 141 -2.75 4.61 20.19
C THR A 141 -2.67 3.33 21.03
N LYS A 142 -2.57 3.51 22.36
CA LYS A 142 -2.54 2.42 23.35
C LYS A 142 -3.34 2.78 24.60
N GLY A 143 -4.45 2.11 24.86
CA GLY A 143 -5.26 2.35 26.07
C GLY A 143 -6.16 3.59 26.02
N GLY A 144 -6.37 4.19 24.85
CA GLY A 144 -7.30 5.31 24.66
C GLY A 144 -6.96 6.13 23.42
N ILE A 145 -7.83 7.06 23.03
CA ILE A 145 -7.59 7.92 21.85
C ILE A 145 -6.49 8.97 22.12
N ASN A 146 -6.33 9.40 23.37
CA ASN A 146 -5.39 10.46 23.75
C ASN A 146 -3.96 9.97 24.05
N THR A 147 -3.65 8.70 23.83
CA THR A 147 -2.38 8.07 24.24
C THR A 147 -1.53 7.70 23.04
N VAL A 148 -0.22 7.61 23.20
CA VAL A 148 0.71 7.23 22.14
C VAL A 148 0.71 5.72 21.94
N GLY A 149 0.65 5.27 20.69
CA GLY A 149 0.70 3.85 20.33
C GLY A 149 2.10 3.29 20.26
N GLY A 150 2.39 2.48 19.23
CA GLY A 150 3.67 1.79 19.13
C GLY A 150 3.75 0.83 17.96
N LEU A 151 4.69 -0.12 18.05
CA LEU A 151 4.86 -1.19 17.08
C LEU A 151 4.40 -2.52 17.65
N VAL A 152 3.81 -3.36 16.80
CA VAL A 152 3.42 -4.72 17.14
C VAL A 152 3.94 -5.67 16.06
N GLU A 153 4.62 -6.74 16.48
CA GLU A 153 5.10 -7.80 15.59
C GLU A 153 4.20 -9.03 15.70
N PHE A 154 3.87 -9.60 14.55
CA PHE A 154 3.06 -10.78 14.37
C PHE A 154 3.83 -11.88 13.62
N SER A 155 3.49 -13.15 13.85
CA SER A 155 3.83 -14.20 12.89
C SER A 155 3.16 -13.90 11.54
N PRO A 156 3.59 -14.53 10.43
CA PRO A 156 2.94 -14.33 9.14
C PRO A 156 1.41 -14.48 9.22
N GLU A 157 0.92 -15.45 10.02
CA GLU A 157 -0.49 -15.79 10.20
C GLU A 157 -1.23 -14.93 11.26
N GLY A 158 -0.64 -13.81 11.68
CA GLY A 158 -1.29 -12.83 12.53
C GLY A 158 -1.31 -13.21 14.00
N LYS A 159 -0.37 -14.04 14.47
CA LYS A 159 -0.23 -14.31 15.91
C LYS A 159 0.64 -13.23 16.53
N TYR A 160 0.13 -12.51 17.53
CA TYR A 160 0.95 -11.58 18.32
C TYR A 160 2.22 -12.25 18.84
N LEU A 161 3.36 -11.60 18.65
CA LEU A 161 4.66 -12.05 19.15
C LEU A 161 5.18 -11.10 20.24
N ARG A 162 5.24 -9.79 19.92
CA ARG A 162 5.77 -8.76 20.82
C ARG A 162 5.33 -7.36 20.39
N SER A 163 5.61 -6.36 21.22
CA SER A 163 5.30 -4.96 20.95
C SER A 163 6.21 -4.04 21.74
N SER A 164 6.31 -2.79 21.29
CA SER A 164 7.02 -1.71 21.97
C SER A 164 6.26 -0.40 21.88
N ASP A 165 6.32 0.39 22.96
CA ASP A 165 5.62 1.67 23.07
C ASP A 165 6.44 2.80 22.43
N ALA A 166 5.79 3.66 21.64
CA ALA A 166 6.38 4.86 21.07
C ALA A 166 6.47 6.03 22.08
N GLU A 167 5.77 5.94 23.20
CA GLU A 167 5.75 7.00 24.23
C GLU A 167 7.14 7.28 24.83
N ILE A 168 7.43 8.56 25.04
CA ILE A 168 8.66 9.04 25.69
C ILE A 168 8.29 9.65 27.03
N GLN A 169 8.74 9.01 28.12
CA GLN A 169 8.39 9.44 29.48
C GLN A 169 9.16 10.70 29.91
N GLU A 170 10.38 10.87 29.42
CA GLU A 170 11.31 11.92 29.86
C GLU A 170 10.97 13.30 29.28
N GLU A 171 10.48 13.33 28.03
CA GLU A 171 10.04 14.54 27.33
C GLU A 171 8.81 14.19 26.47
N PRO A 172 7.59 14.52 26.92
CA PRO A 172 6.38 14.21 26.18
C PRO A 172 6.37 14.95 24.84
N VAL A 173 6.48 14.18 23.76
CA VAL A 173 6.33 14.64 22.38
C VAL A 173 5.08 14.01 21.79
N PHE A 174 4.35 14.77 20.96
CA PHE A 174 3.18 14.24 20.29
C PHE A 174 3.59 13.26 19.18
N LEU A 175 3.17 12.00 19.33
CA LEU A 175 3.55 10.88 18.46
C LEU A 175 2.34 10.00 18.15
N ARG A 176 2.24 9.63 16.88
CA ARG A 176 1.23 8.76 16.30
C ARG A 176 1.93 7.90 15.26
N PRO A 177 2.47 6.74 15.64
CA PRO A 177 3.23 5.90 14.72
C PRO A 177 2.42 5.64 13.45
N TYR A 178 3.03 5.92 12.30
CA TYR A 178 2.34 5.90 11.00
C TYR A 178 3.05 4.95 10.02
N GLY A 179 4.00 5.45 9.23
CA GLY A 179 4.73 4.69 8.22
C GLY A 179 5.87 3.85 8.81
N ILE A 180 6.34 2.87 8.03
CA ILE A 180 7.41 1.94 8.41
C ILE A 180 8.44 1.88 7.28
N VAL A 181 9.72 2.07 7.62
CA VAL A 181 10.84 1.79 6.71
C VAL A 181 11.78 0.78 7.37
N LEU A 182 12.06 -0.32 6.69
CA LEU A 182 12.97 -1.35 7.17
C LEU A 182 14.38 -1.12 6.62
N VAL A 183 15.39 -1.22 7.48
CA VAL A 183 16.82 -1.17 7.11
C VAL A 183 17.53 -2.40 7.68
N PRO A 184 17.29 -3.61 7.13
CA PRO A 184 17.79 -4.87 7.67
C PRO A 184 19.32 -4.93 7.82
N LYS A 185 20.04 -4.38 6.83
CA LYS A 185 21.51 -4.29 6.80
C LYS A 185 22.09 -3.68 8.07
N LEU A 186 21.34 -2.77 8.70
CA LEU A 186 21.74 -2.08 9.93
C LEU A 186 20.90 -2.47 11.15
N ASN A 187 20.02 -3.49 11.03
CA ASN A 187 19.11 -3.90 12.08
C ASN A 187 18.23 -2.74 12.59
N ARG A 188 17.71 -1.90 11.68
CA ARG A 188 16.85 -0.75 12.04
C ARG A 188 15.45 -0.87 11.48
N ILE A 189 14.48 -0.39 12.26
CA ILE A 189 13.16 0.01 11.79
C ILE A 189 13.06 1.52 11.99
N ILE A 190 12.55 2.24 10.99
CA ILE A 190 12.22 3.66 11.11
C ILE A 190 10.70 3.76 11.13
N THR A 191 10.14 4.52 12.06
CA THR A 191 8.73 4.89 12.04
C THR A 191 8.56 6.39 11.92
N THR A 192 7.68 6.78 11.01
CA THR A 192 7.20 8.16 10.84
C THR A 192 5.98 8.41 11.73
N ASN A 193 5.44 9.63 11.73
CA ASN A 193 4.36 10.02 12.62
C ASN A 193 3.37 11.01 11.99
N TYR A 194 2.10 10.60 11.94
CA TYR A 194 0.97 11.41 11.52
C TYR A 194 -0.28 10.98 12.30
N ASP A 195 -1.05 11.95 12.79
CA ASP A 195 -2.30 11.69 13.51
C ASP A 195 -3.48 11.61 12.54
N MET A 196 -4.01 10.42 12.33
CA MET A 196 -5.19 10.20 11.48
C MET A 196 -6.48 10.74 12.13
N HIS A 197 -6.41 11.14 13.41
CA HIS A 197 -7.49 11.84 14.09
C HIS A 197 -7.34 13.36 14.05
N GLU A 198 -6.26 13.87 13.43
CA GLU A 198 -6.00 15.30 13.22
C GLU A 198 -6.08 16.16 14.49
N THR A 199 -5.66 15.62 15.63
CA THR A 199 -5.71 16.32 16.92
C THR A 199 -4.49 17.20 17.17
N ASP A 200 -3.33 16.85 16.61
CA ASP A 200 -2.10 17.66 16.66
C ASP A 200 -1.09 17.24 15.56
N ASN A 201 -0.07 18.05 15.34
CA ASN A 201 1.01 17.78 14.38
C ASN A 201 2.22 17.13 15.06
N SER A 202 2.79 16.10 14.43
CA SER A 202 4.08 15.53 14.84
C SER A 202 5.25 16.16 14.07
N TYR A 203 6.44 16.11 14.65
CA TYR A 203 7.68 16.67 14.08
C TYR A 203 8.86 15.71 14.23
N HIS A 204 8.60 14.46 14.58
CA HIS A 204 9.63 13.51 14.96
C HIS A 204 9.47 12.20 14.19
N ILE A 205 10.59 11.53 13.97
CA ILE A 205 10.62 10.10 13.61
C ILE A 205 11.25 9.31 14.74
N GLN A 206 11.04 8.00 14.75
CA GLN A 206 11.69 7.10 15.69
C GLN A 206 12.49 6.01 14.97
N ILE A 207 13.59 5.61 15.59
CA ILE A 207 14.50 4.58 15.10
C ILE A 207 14.54 3.48 16.15
N TRP A 208 14.39 2.25 15.72
CA TRP A 208 14.26 1.09 16.57
C TRP A 208 15.28 0.03 16.20
N ASP A 209 15.74 -0.74 17.17
CA ASP A 209 16.44 -1.98 16.92
C ASP A 209 15.43 -3.03 16.42
N MET A 210 15.62 -3.54 15.21
CA MET A 210 14.68 -4.49 14.60
C MET A 210 14.58 -5.82 15.36
N LYS A 211 15.68 -6.27 15.97
CA LYS A 211 15.75 -7.54 16.69
C LYS A 211 15.19 -7.48 18.09
N THR A 212 15.17 -6.34 18.75
CA THR A 212 14.64 -6.21 20.11
C THR A 212 13.34 -5.40 20.18
N LEU A 213 13.04 -4.61 19.15
CA LEU A 213 12.06 -3.52 19.14
C LEU A 213 12.35 -2.45 20.20
N GLU A 214 13.59 -2.34 20.66
CA GLU A 214 13.99 -1.24 21.55
C GLU A 214 14.10 0.06 20.75
N ARG A 215 13.54 1.14 21.28
CA ARG A 215 13.67 2.47 20.69
C ARG A 215 15.09 2.98 20.92
N LEU A 216 15.82 3.24 19.84
CA LEU A 216 17.18 3.75 19.86
C LEU A 216 17.21 5.27 19.84
N HIS A 217 16.36 5.88 19.00
CA HIS A 217 16.33 7.33 18.83
C HIS A 217 14.90 7.83 18.62
N THR A 218 14.65 9.05 19.10
CA THR A 218 13.57 9.93 18.62
C THR A 218 14.22 11.19 18.13
N ILE A 219 14.01 11.54 16.87
CA ILE A 219 14.73 12.63 16.21
C ILE A 219 13.72 13.61 15.64
N ARG A 220 13.85 14.87 16.04
CA ARG A 220 13.06 15.97 15.47
C ARG A 220 13.56 16.29 14.06
N LEU A 221 12.65 16.50 13.11
CA LEU A 221 12.99 17.02 11.81
C LEU A 221 13.59 18.44 11.94
N PRO A 222 14.61 18.79 11.14
CA PRO A 222 15.14 20.14 11.13
C PRO A 222 14.09 21.09 10.51
N LYS A 223 13.91 22.25 11.17
CA LYS A 223 13.11 23.33 10.62
C LYS A 223 13.80 23.95 9.42
N THR A 224 13.02 24.33 8.42
CA THR A 224 13.49 25.14 7.30
C THR A 224 12.90 26.53 7.42
N GLU A 225 13.74 27.57 7.34
CA GLU A 225 13.30 28.95 7.54
C GLU A 225 12.20 29.32 6.53
N ASN A 226 11.13 29.95 7.04
CA ASN A 226 9.98 30.44 6.27
C ASN A 226 9.17 29.35 5.51
N MET A 227 9.34 28.07 5.84
CA MET A 227 8.56 26.98 5.26
C MET A 227 7.98 26.08 6.35
N ILE A 228 6.74 25.63 6.17
CA ILE A 228 6.07 24.66 7.04
C ILE A 228 6.08 23.33 6.29
N ILE A 229 7.20 22.63 6.38
CA ILE A 229 7.45 21.38 5.63
C ILE A 229 7.97 20.24 6.52
N ASP A 230 8.19 20.51 7.81
CA ASP A 230 8.67 19.54 8.82
C ASP A 230 7.54 18.89 9.62
N GLN A 231 6.28 19.20 9.29
CA GLN A 231 5.08 18.71 9.97
C GLN A 231 4.64 17.37 9.41
N ASN A 232 4.37 16.42 10.31
CA ASN A 232 3.79 15.12 10.02
C ASN A 232 4.65 14.30 9.05
N PRO A 233 5.86 13.84 9.46
CA PRO A 233 6.58 12.84 8.68
C PRO A 233 5.65 11.67 8.37
N PHE A 234 5.51 11.33 7.09
CA PHE A 234 4.38 10.55 6.60
C PHE A 234 4.81 9.16 6.14
N GLU A 235 5.47 9.01 5.01
CA GLU A 235 6.02 7.71 4.55
C GLU A 235 7.50 7.84 4.18
N GLY A 236 8.16 6.71 3.95
CA GLY A 236 9.56 6.70 3.52
C GLY A 236 9.95 5.42 2.80
N ARG A 237 11.09 5.47 2.10
CA ARG A 237 11.64 4.35 1.31
C ARG A 237 13.14 4.22 1.57
N LEU A 238 13.60 2.97 1.64
CA LEU A 238 15.03 2.68 1.74
C LEU A 238 15.66 2.82 0.36
N LEU A 239 16.82 3.45 0.28
CA LEU A 239 17.57 3.60 -0.97
C LEU A 239 18.42 2.36 -1.29
N SER A 240 18.88 2.28 -2.54
CA SER A 240 19.65 1.15 -3.09
C SER A 240 20.97 0.86 -2.35
N ASP A 241 21.51 1.82 -1.59
CA ASP A 241 22.72 1.59 -0.77
C ASP A 241 22.46 0.75 0.50
N GLY A 242 21.19 0.52 0.83
CA GLY A 242 20.72 -0.25 1.98
C GLY A 242 20.96 0.41 3.33
N LYS A 243 21.25 1.71 3.37
CA LYS A 243 21.59 2.46 4.60
C LYS A 243 21.06 3.89 4.64
N THR A 244 20.58 4.43 3.52
CA THR A 244 20.00 5.77 3.41
C THR A 244 18.50 5.65 3.22
N VAL A 245 17.72 6.48 3.91
CA VAL A 245 16.27 6.53 3.80
C VAL A 245 15.86 7.92 3.31
N LEU A 246 14.99 7.98 2.31
CA LEU A 246 14.22 9.18 2.01
C LEU A 246 12.85 9.03 2.63
N PHE A 247 12.34 10.09 3.23
CA PHE A 247 10.99 10.13 3.77
C PHE A 247 10.42 11.52 3.58
N GLN A 248 9.15 11.58 3.22
CA GLN A 248 8.43 12.84 3.05
C GLN A 248 7.54 13.12 4.25
N THR A 249 7.16 14.39 4.37
CA THR A 249 6.13 14.85 5.30
C THR A 249 4.81 15.04 4.58
N PHE A 250 3.71 15.02 5.33
CA PHE A 250 2.38 15.36 4.81
C PHE A 250 2.36 16.79 4.26
N SER A 251 3.17 17.67 4.86
CA SER A 251 3.45 19.03 4.41
C SER A 251 4.45 19.13 3.25
N CYS A 252 4.64 18.06 2.48
CA CYS A 252 5.41 18.02 1.23
C CYS A 252 6.91 18.34 1.29
N GLY A 253 7.53 18.30 2.48
CA GLY A 253 8.98 18.31 2.62
C GLY A 253 9.58 16.91 2.45
N LEU A 254 10.64 16.78 1.67
CA LEU A 254 11.43 15.55 1.53
C LEU A 254 12.72 15.66 2.34
N TYR A 255 12.98 14.62 3.13
CA TYR A 255 14.12 14.54 4.02
C TYR A 255 14.92 13.26 3.77
N MET A 256 16.24 13.39 3.91
CA MET A 256 17.16 12.28 3.91
C MET A 256 17.60 11.96 5.34
N LEU A 257 17.45 10.69 5.72
CA LEU A 257 17.99 10.10 6.94
C LEU A 257 19.17 9.20 6.57
N ASN A 258 20.33 9.44 7.19
CA ASN A 258 21.52 8.63 7.01
C ASN A 258 22.31 8.49 8.32
N SER A 259 23.52 7.90 8.23
CA SER A 259 24.39 7.67 9.39
C SER A 259 23.72 6.77 10.45
N LEU A 260 22.87 5.84 9.99
CA LEU A 260 22.07 4.91 10.80
C LEU A 260 22.91 3.85 11.53
N ASP A 261 24.15 3.67 11.10
CA ASP A 261 25.18 2.84 11.71
C ASP A 261 25.94 3.55 12.85
N GLN A 262 25.72 4.86 13.01
CA GLN A 262 26.35 5.69 14.03
C GLN A 262 25.39 5.98 15.19
N ASN A 263 25.95 6.42 16.33
CA ASN A 263 25.15 6.82 17.50
C ASN A 263 24.36 8.13 17.28
N ILE A 264 24.64 8.86 16.19
CA ILE A 264 24.01 10.14 15.88
C ILE A 264 23.53 10.09 14.42
N PRO A 265 22.35 9.50 14.16
CA PRO A 265 21.73 9.56 12.84
C PRO A 265 21.43 11.00 12.45
N LYS A 266 21.53 11.32 11.16
CA LYS A 266 21.37 12.68 10.65
C LYS A 266 20.17 12.77 9.72
N ILE A 267 19.31 13.76 9.97
CA ILE A 267 18.23 14.16 9.09
C ILE A 267 18.64 15.45 8.37
N SER A 268 18.40 15.54 7.07
CA SER A 268 18.63 16.74 6.27
C SER A 268 17.48 16.95 5.30
N TYR A 269 16.98 18.17 5.18
CA TYR A 269 16.05 18.55 4.13
C TYR A 269 16.75 18.47 2.77
N VAL A 270 16.06 17.94 1.76
CA VAL A 270 16.64 17.75 0.40
C VAL A 270 15.75 18.26 -0.72
N HIS A 271 14.43 18.31 -0.56
CA HIS A 271 13.51 18.77 -1.60
C HIS A 271 12.16 19.20 -1.00
N HIS A 272 11.43 20.08 -1.69
CA HIS A 272 10.07 20.50 -1.34
C HIS A 272 9.21 20.44 -2.59
N PHE A 273 8.14 19.65 -2.55
CA PHE A 273 7.36 19.33 -3.74
C PHE A 273 6.37 20.44 -4.15
N ALA A 274 5.69 21.06 -3.18
CA ALA A 274 4.72 22.12 -3.42
C ALA A 274 4.33 22.83 -2.11
N GLU A 275 4.08 24.14 -2.16
CA GLU A 275 3.54 24.91 -1.04
C GLU A 275 2.01 24.82 -1.02
N GLY A 276 1.42 24.28 0.05
CA GLY A 276 -0.04 24.20 0.25
C GLY A 276 -0.63 22.79 0.10
N PRO A 277 -0.39 22.05 -1.01
CA PRO A 277 -0.82 20.66 -1.17
C PRO A 277 -0.25 19.74 -0.08
N PHE A 278 -0.88 18.56 0.06
CA PHE A 278 -0.37 17.48 0.88
C PHE A 278 0.29 16.39 0.03
N CYS A 279 1.27 15.71 0.63
CA CYS A 279 2.01 14.62 0.02
C CYS A 279 1.68 13.30 0.73
N SER A 280 1.33 12.28 -0.05
CA SER A 280 0.87 10.99 0.46
C SER A 280 1.85 9.87 0.10
N LEU A 281 1.39 8.64 -0.13
CA LEU A 281 2.27 7.47 -0.25
C LEU A 281 3.13 7.53 -1.52
N PRO A 282 4.46 7.48 -1.39
CA PRO A 282 5.37 7.44 -2.52
C PRO A 282 5.66 6.00 -2.94
N VAL A 283 6.37 5.83 -4.05
CA VAL A 283 7.11 4.59 -4.32
C VAL A 283 8.54 4.95 -4.74
N ARG A 284 9.49 4.07 -4.41
CA ARG A 284 10.84 4.14 -4.97
C ARG A 284 11.00 3.00 -5.98
N LEU A 285 11.37 3.36 -7.21
CA LEU A 285 11.70 2.41 -8.25
C LEU A 285 13.11 2.71 -8.73
N GLU A 286 14.05 1.80 -8.46
CA GLU A 286 15.47 2.01 -8.73
C GLU A 286 15.98 3.33 -8.10
N ASN A 287 16.47 4.26 -8.93
CA ASN A 287 16.94 5.59 -8.51
C ASN A 287 15.88 6.66 -8.69
N TYR A 288 14.59 6.30 -8.73
CA TYR A 288 13.50 7.27 -8.84
C TYR A 288 12.64 7.27 -7.58
N TRP A 289 12.33 8.46 -7.10
CA TRP A 289 11.30 8.71 -6.10
C TRP A 289 10.05 9.23 -6.81
N ILE A 290 8.92 8.56 -6.61
CA ILE A 290 7.65 8.89 -7.25
C ILE A 290 6.67 9.31 -6.16
N GLN A 291 6.26 10.56 -6.16
CA GLN A 291 5.50 11.20 -5.09
C GLN A 291 4.08 11.56 -5.53
N THR A 292 3.08 11.12 -4.78
CA THR A 292 1.71 11.65 -4.88
C THR A 292 1.60 13.01 -4.21
N ILE A 293 0.91 13.92 -4.88
CA ILE A 293 0.62 15.28 -4.41
C ILE A 293 -0.85 15.57 -4.68
N ALA A 294 -1.54 16.12 -3.68
CA ALA A 294 -2.91 16.55 -3.85
C ALA A 294 -3.24 17.83 -3.06
N SER A 295 -4.18 18.62 -3.59
CA SER A 295 -4.67 19.86 -3.00
C SER A 295 -6.18 19.99 -3.20
N ASP A 296 -6.88 20.15 -2.09
CA ASP A 296 -8.32 20.40 -2.00
C ASP A 296 -8.69 21.90 -2.06
N THR A 297 -7.70 22.77 -2.00
CA THR A 297 -7.83 24.25 -2.00
C THR A 297 -7.39 24.89 -3.31
N GLY A 298 -7.15 24.06 -4.34
CA GLY A 298 -6.65 24.46 -5.65
C GLY A 298 -5.13 24.42 -5.73
N GLY A 299 -4.61 23.94 -6.86
CA GLY A 299 -3.18 23.74 -7.06
C GLY A 299 -2.88 22.49 -7.88
N PHE A 300 -1.65 21.99 -7.76
CA PHE A 300 -1.23 20.78 -8.44
C PHE A 300 -1.81 19.53 -7.76
N ASN A 301 -2.42 18.69 -8.58
CA ASN A 301 -2.85 17.34 -8.24
C ASN A 301 -2.18 16.39 -9.23
N GLY A 302 -1.44 15.42 -8.74
CA GLY A 302 -0.73 14.51 -9.63
C GLY A 302 0.50 13.87 -9.01
N VAL A 303 1.40 13.42 -9.87
CA VAL A 303 2.61 12.69 -9.47
C VAL A 303 3.86 13.42 -9.92
N VAL A 304 4.86 13.48 -9.05
CA VAL A 304 6.19 14.02 -9.35
C VAL A 304 7.24 12.92 -9.28
N VAL A 305 8.11 12.85 -10.29
CA VAL A 305 9.22 11.91 -10.35
C VAL A 305 10.54 12.65 -10.15
N LEU A 306 11.29 12.26 -9.12
CA LEU A 306 12.64 12.73 -8.88
C LEU A 306 13.66 11.63 -9.21
N ASP A 307 14.71 11.96 -9.96
CA ASP A 307 15.95 11.20 -9.95
C ASP A 307 16.68 11.47 -8.63
N ILE A 308 16.93 10.40 -7.89
CA ILE A 308 17.57 10.38 -6.56
C ILE A 308 18.93 9.66 -6.58
N THR A 309 19.59 9.59 -7.74
CA THR A 309 20.97 9.09 -7.87
C THR A 309 21.92 9.85 -6.94
N ASP A 310 21.71 11.17 -6.80
CA ASP A 310 22.23 11.96 -5.68
C ASP A 310 21.08 12.34 -4.74
N PRO A 311 20.84 11.59 -3.65
CA PRO A 311 19.73 11.85 -2.75
C PRO A 311 19.91 13.13 -1.93
N THR A 312 21.10 13.76 -1.95
CA THR A 312 21.33 15.06 -1.31
C THR A 312 20.84 16.22 -2.15
N ASN A 313 20.67 16.01 -3.45
CA ASN A 313 20.15 16.98 -4.40
C ASN A 313 19.27 16.29 -5.47
N PRO A 314 18.06 15.80 -5.08
CA PRO A 314 17.12 15.19 -6.01
C PRO A 314 16.74 16.13 -7.16
N ILE A 315 16.56 15.58 -8.36
CA ILE A 315 16.23 16.34 -9.57
C ILE A 315 14.89 15.88 -10.10
N GLU A 316 13.93 16.78 -10.27
CA GLU A 316 12.67 16.48 -10.96
C GLU A 316 12.94 16.16 -12.44
N VAL A 317 12.55 14.97 -12.87
CA VAL A 317 12.73 14.49 -14.25
C VAL A 317 11.41 14.41 -15.01
N ASP A 318 10.30 14.25 -14.28
CA ASP A 318 8.97 14.28 -14.88
C ASP A 318 7.88 14.63 -13.86
N ARG A 319 6.72 15.03 -14.38
CA ARG A 319 5.52 15.37 -13.63
C ARG A 319 4.26 15.07 -14.43
N LEU A 320 3.36 14.32 -13.83
CA LEU A 320 2.03 14.07 -14.36
C LEU A 320 1.01 14.92 -13.60
N ASP A 321 0.40 15.89 -14.26
CA ASP A 321 -0.76 16.64 -13.77
C ASP A 321 -2.04 15.87 -14.09
N THR A 322 -2.77 15.47 -13.06
CA THR A 322 -4.04 14.72 -13.19
C THR A 322 -5.27 15.62 -13.13
N GLY A 323 -5.10 16.92 -12.84
CA GLY A 323 -6.18 17.89 -12.73
C GLY A 323 -6.90 17.90 -11.38
N GLU A 324 -7.71 18.94 -11.17
CA GLU A 324 -8.31 19.30 -9.87
C GLU A 324 -9.20 18.21 -9.24
N ASP A 325 -9.83 17.38 -10.06
CA ASP A 325 -10.75 16.33 -9.59
C ASP A 325 -10.04 15.01 -9.18
N TYR A 326 -8.71 14.94 -9.30
CA TYR A 326 -7.92 13.70 -9.13
C TYR A 326 -6.88 13.85 -8.02
N GLY A 327 -7.30 13.75 -6.75
CA GLY A 327 -6.42 13.87 -5.59
C GLY A 327 -5.57 12.62 -5.38
N THR A 328 -4.38 12.56 -5.98
CA THR A 328 -3.51 11.38 -5.89
C THR A 328 -3.09 11.08 -4.44
N HIS A 329 -3.12 9.80 -4.04
CA HIS A 329 -2.82 9.41 -2.66
C HIS A 329 -1.90 8.18 -2.56
N TRP A 330 -2.33 7.04 -3.10
CA TRP A 330 -1.66 5.74 -2.92
C TRP A 330 -0.91 5.32 -4.18
N LEU A 331 0.30 4.79 -4.02
CA LEU A 331 1.06 4.12 -5.08
C LEU A 331 1.59 2.76 -4.63
N SER A 332 1.44 1.75 -5.48
CA SER A 332 2.16 0.47 -5.37
C SER A 332 2.61 0.01 -6.76
N PRO A 333 3.83 -0.51 -6.92
CA PRO A 333 4.32 -0.96 -8.22
C PRO A 333 3.96 -2.42 -8.48
N ASN A 334 3.84 -2.77 -9.76
CA ASN A 334 3.86 -4.16 -10.19
C ASN A 334 5.28 -4.73 -10.11
N ARG A 335 5.42 -6.04 -10.37
CA ARG A 335 6.70 -6.73 -10.17
C ARG A 335 7.82 -6.23 -11.07
N SER A 336 7.51 -5.85 -12.31
CA SER A 336 8.48 -5.26 -13.23
C SER A 336 8.80 -3.80 -12.89
N GLY A 337 7.95 -3.12 -12.12
CA GLY A 337 8.08 -1.70 -11.81
C GLY A 337 7.87 -0.80 -13.01
N ASP A 338 7.13 -1.25 -14.02
CA ASP A 338 6.72 -0.46 -15.19
C ASP A 338 5.24 -0.06 -15.14
N LYS A 339 4.46 -0.67 -14.24
CA LYS A 339 3.10 -0.26 -13.93
C LYS A 339 2.98 0.08 -12.44
N ILE A 340 2.24 1.13 -12.13
CA ILE A 340 2.00 1.59 -10.76
C ILE A 340 0.51 1.83 -10.57
N VAL A 341 -0.11 1.15 -9.60
CA VAL A 341 -1.51 1.43 -9.26
C VAL A 341 -1.61 2.78 -8.56
N LEU A 342 -2.61 3.56 -8.93
CA LEU A 342 -2.96 4.84 -8.32
C LEU A 342 -4.41 4.79 -7.79
N THR A 343 -4.56 5.06 -6.49
CA THR A 343 -5.86 5.35 -5.86
C THR A 343 -5.77 6.69 -5.13
N GLY A 344 -6.92 7.27 -4.79
CA GLY A 344 -6.94 8.51 -4.03
C GLY A 344 -8.32 9.11 -3.90
N PHE A 345 -8.34 10.44 -3.85
CA PHE A 345 -9.43 11.24 -3.36
C PHE A 345 -9.98 12.17 -4.42
N PHE A 346 -10.98 12.95 -4.01
CA PHE A 346 -11.69 13.92 -4.84
C PHE A 346 -12.59 13.26 -5.90
N LYS A 347 -13.29 14.13 -6.63
CA LYS A 347 -14.48 13.77 -7.40
C LYS A 347 -14.30 12.60 -8.35
N GLU A 348 -13.16 12.52 -9.06
CA GLU A 348 -12.95 11.48 -10.06
C GLU A 348 -12.10 10.31 -9.59
N LEU A 349 -11.13 10.51 -8.69
CA LEU A 349 -10.26 9.42 -8.22
C LEU A 349 -10.87 8.60 -7.06
N GLU A 350 -11.81 9.14 -6.27
CA GLU A 350 -12.55 8.36 -5.25
C GLU A 350 -13.37 7.22 -5.86
N ARG A 351 -13.81 7.40 -7.11
CA ARG A 351 -14.70 6.47 -7.82
C ARG A 351 -13.96 5.55 -8.79
N ARG A 352 -12.63 5.54 -8.81
CA ARG A 352 -11.88 4.67 -9.74
C ARG A 352 -10.51 4.26 -9.21
N VAL A 353 -10.00 3.17 -9.77
CA VAL A 353 -8.61 2.72 -9.62
C VAL A 353 -7.90 2.92 -10.94
N MET A 354 -6.79 3.65 -10.95
CA MET A 354 -6.00 3.90 -12.15
C MET A 354 -4.68 3.13 -12.13
N VAL A 355 -4.07 2.97 -13.29
CA VAL A 355 -2.71 2.47 -13.43
C VAL A 355 -1.89 3.51 -14.19
N LEU A 356 -0.64 3.68 -13.78
CA LEU A 356 0.33 4.55 -14.41
C LEU A 356 1.39 3.70 -15.11
N ASP A 357 1.77 4.11 -16.31
CA ASP A 357 2.95 3.64 -17.02
C ASP A 357 4.20 4.37 -16.53
N PHE A 358 5.26 3.62 -16.23
CA PHE A 358 6.54 4.17 -15.77
C PHE A 358 7.73 3.68 -16.59
N ASN A 359 8.47 4.62 -17.17
CA ASN A 359 9.70 4.32 -17.88
C ASN A 359 10.91 4.40 -16.94
N LYS A 360 11.36 3.24 -16.45
CA LYS A 360 12.53 3.11 -15.57
C LYS A 360 13.86 3.60 -16.15
N THR A 361 13.94 3.91 -17.44
CA THR A 361 15.17 4.44 -18.06
C THR A 361 15.19 5.97 -18.04
N THR A 362 14.04 6.61 -18.20
CA THR A 362 13.94 8.07 -18.33
C THR A 362 13.33 8.74 -17.09
N GLY A 363 12.56 8.00 -16.31
CA GLY A 363 11.70 8.53 -15.25
C GLY A 363 10.36 9.05 -15.73
N GLU A 364 10.04 8.89 -17.02
CA GLU A 364 8.76 9.35 -17.59
C GLU A 364 7.58 8.56 -17.01
N ILE A 365 6.50 9.27 -16.69
CA ILE A 365 5.29 8.71 -16.10
C ILE A 365 4.04 9.21 -16.83
N SER A 366 3.09 8.31 -17.11
CA SER A 366 1.84 8.64 -17.78
C SER A 366 0.69 7.76 -17.29
N VAL A 367 -0.55 8.15 -17.57
CA VAL A 367 -1.72 7.30 -17.29
C VAL A 367 -1.75 6.15 -18.30
N ASP A 368 -1.94 4.92 -17.82
CA ASP A 368 -2.27 3.80 -18.69
C ASP A 368 -3.71 3.93 -19.16
N GLU A 369 -3.89 4.44 -20.38
CA GLU A 369 -5.20 4.64 -20.98
C GLU A 369 -5.94 3.32 -21.29
N SER A 370 -5.25 2.18 -21.28
CA SER A 370 -5.82 0.87 -21.60
C SER A 370 -6.43 0.15 -20.39
N PHE A 371 -6.07 0.54 -19.18
CA PHE A 371 -6.55 -0.13 -17.97
C PHE A 371 -8.00 0.22 -17.64
N GLY A 372 -8.85 -0.79 -17.58
CA GLY A 372 -10.21 -0.66 -17.04
C GLY A 372 -11.14 0.22 -17.88
N ILE A 373 -10.87 0.36 -19.18
CA ILE A 373 -11.67 1.17 -20.10
C ILE A 373 -13.14 0.80 -19.96
N SER A 374 -13.94 1.78 -19.52
CA SER A 374 -15.40 1.68 -19.51
C SER A 374 -16.02 2.31 -20.77
N ASP A 375 -17.35 2.19 -20.91
CA ASP A 375 -18.11 2.75 -22.03
C ASP A 375 -17.93 4.28 -22.18
N ASP A 376 -17.55 4.98 -21.11
CA ASP A 376 -17.29 6.43 -21.10
C ASP A 376 -15.92 6.80 -21.67
N LYS A 377 -15.07 5.80 -22.00
CA LYS A 377 -13.69 5.94 -22.52
C LYS A 377 -12.71 6.67 -21.61
N GLU A 378 -13.05 6.81 -20.35
CA GLU A 378 -12.16 7.37 -19.32
C GLU A 378 -11.33 6.23 -18.71
N PRO A 379 -10.00 6.37 -18.59
CA PRO A 379 -9.15 5.33 -17.99
C PRO A 379 -9.50 5.04 -16.52
N GLY A 380 -9.29 3.79 -16.12
CA GLY A 380 -9.41 3.32 -14.75
C GLY A 380 -10.65 2.45 -14.47
N PHE A 381 -10.49 1.49 -13.55
CA PHE A 381 -11.56 0.62 -13.09
C PHE A 381 -12.56 1.38 -12.20
N ARG A 382 -13.84 1.41 -12.62
CA ARG A 382 -14.92 2.14 -11.92
C ARG A 382 -15.43 1.45 -10.67
N LEU A 383 -15.61 2.23 -9.60
CA LEU A 383 -16.05 1.80 -8.27
C LEU A 383 -17.49 2.23 -7.94
N ASP A 384 -18.07 3.12 -8.75
CA ASP A 384 -19.46 3.58 -8.64
C ASP A 384 -20.42 2.58 -9.28
N ARG A 385 -20.52 1.40 -8.67
CA ARG A 385 -21.34 0.28 -9.12
C ARG A 385 -22.50 0.06 -8.15
N GLU A 386 -23.67 -0.30 -8.64
CA GLU A 386 -24.77 -0.71 -7.74
C GLU A 386 -24.59 -2.14 -7.22
N VAL A 387 -23.98 -3.01 -8.04
CA VAL A 387 -23.86 -4.45 -7.77
C VAL A 387 -22.43 -4.92 -7.99
N TRP A 388 -21.93 -5.62 -6.98
CA TRP A 388 -20.68 -6.37 -6.98
C TRP A 388 -20.95 -7.87 -7.03
N PRO A 389 -19.96 -8.71 -7.38
CA PRO A 389 -20.10 -10.16 -7.33
C PRO A 389 -20.60 -10.71 -5.98
N HIS A 390 -20.31 -10.00 -4.88
CA HIS A 390 -20.76 -10.36 -3.54
C HIS A 390 -22.16 -9.86 -3.15
N GLY A 391 -22.78 -8.98 -3.94
CA GLY A 391 -24.12 -8.46 -3.65
C GLY A 391 -24.35 -7.02 -4.11
N GLN A 392 -25.55 -6.52 -3.81
CA GLN A 392 -25.94 -5.12 -4.07
C GLN A 392 -25.55 -4.26 -2.86
N THR A 393 -24.30 -3.80 -2.84
CA THR A 393 -23.67 -3.04 -1.75
C THR A 393 -23.28 -1.62 -2.17
N GLY A 394 -23.67 -1.18 -3.37
CA GLY A 394 -23.49 0.20 -3.82
C GLY A 394 -22.03 0.59 -4.11
N ALA A 395 -21.83 1.91 -4.20
CA ALA A 395 -20.55 2.50 -4.59
C ALA A 395 -19.49 2.28 -3.51
N ALA A 396 -18.27 1.97 -3.94
CA ALA A 396 -17.15 1.74 -3.03
C ALA A 396 -16.03 2.76 -3.26
N MET A 397 -15.15 2.88 -2.27
CA MET A 397 -13.98 3.72 -2.31
C MET A 397 -12.73 2.89 -2.02
N ALA A 398 -11.72 3.02 -2.88
CA ALA A 398 -10.46 2.30 -2.74
C ALA A 398 -9.47 3.07 -1.85
N HIS A 399 -8.62 2.34 -1.12
CA HIS A 399 -7.48 2.92 -0.41
C HIS A 399 -6.20 2.12 -0.71
N GLY A 400 -5.88 1.10 0.09
CA GLY A 400 -4.73 0.23 -0.14
C GLY A 400 -4.88 -0.64 -1.39
N ALA A 401 -3.85 -0.70 -2.23
CA ALA A 401 -3.81 -1.55 -3.41
C ALA A 401 -2.43 -2.19 -3.61
N ILE A 402 -2.37 -3.45 -4.02
CA ILE A 402 -1.11 -4.19 -4.25
C ILE A 402 -1.22 -5.20 -5.38
N TYR A 403 -0.09 -5.43 -6.04
CA TYR A 403 0.02 -6.40 -7.13
C TYR A 403 0.32 -7.82 -6.64
N TRP A 404 -0.18 -8.79 -7.41
CA TRP A 404 0.28 -10.16 -7.43
C TRP A 404 0.71 -10.53 -8.86
N PRO A 405 1.87 -11.17 -9.07
CA PRO A 405 2.90 -11.47 -8.08
C PRO A 405 3.52 -10.19 -7.50
N ALA A 406 4.08 -10.29 -6.29
CA ALA A 406 4.65 -9.14 -5.59
C ALA A 406 5.85 -8.54 -6.32
N ALA A 407 5.98 -7.23 -6.29
CA ALA A 407 7.28 -6.56 -6.42
C ALA A 407 8.14 -6.82 -5.17
N ASP A 408 9.45 -6.72 -5.33
CA ASP A 408 10.37 -6.85 -4.21
C ASP A 408 10.30 -5.59 -3.32
N PRO A 409 10.21 -5.73 -1.99
CA PRO A 409 10.30 -4.59 -1.08
C PRO A 409 11.69 -3.94 -1.16
N ASP A 410 11.76 -2.64 -0.85
CA ASP A 410 12.98 -1.84 -0.98
C ASP A 410 14.25 -2.49 -0.42
N TRP A 411 14.12 -3.16 0.73
CA TRP A 411 15.26 -3.76 1.41
C TRP A 411 15.79 -5.02 0.73
N LYS A 412 14.99 -5.74 -0.06
CA LYS A 412 15.49 -6.87 -0.88
C LYS A 412 16.26 -6.38 -2.10
N ALA A 413 15.87 -5.24 -2.67
CA ALA A 413 16.58 -4.63 -3.78
C ALA A 413 17.96 -4.07 -3.38
N ALA A 414 18.21 -3.90 -2.07
CA ALA A 414 19.45 -3.34 -1.51
C ALA A 414 20.40 -4.39 -0.90
N GLU A 415 20.02 -5.67 -0.92
CA GLU A 415 20.88 -6.83 -0.61
C GLU A 415 21.71 -7.24 -1.84
#